data_AF-A0A356MRW0-F1
#
_entry.id   AF-A0A356MRW0-F1
#
_cell.length_a   1.000
_cell.length_b   1.000
_cell.length_c   1.000
_cell.angle_alpha   90.00
_cell.angle_beta   90.00
_cell.angle_gamma   90.00
#
_symmetry.space_group_name_H-M   'P 1'
#
loop_
_entity.id
_entity.type
_entity.pdbx_description
1 polymer ?
#
loop_
_entity_poly.entity_id
_entity_poly.type
_entity_poly.pdbx_seq_one_letter_code
_entity_poly.pdbx_strand_id
1 'polypeptide(L)'
;MNVRSVVFVSLLFFCGCEPIQEQIIGSYILDPDRGCSSCQTDGPAKMSFEDANITDGIPGSYRFEFSNGALHSGTYGLLQVDTVIAVVLYPDSASSEFAMLIGETVRTDYRIRRKAVKERCNGVFRDCVWNRVN
;
A
#
# COMPACT_ATOMS: atom_id res chain seq x y z
N MET A 1 -57.17 -17.88 -21.05
CA MET A 1 -56.82 -16.60 -20.42
C MET A 1 -55.35 -16.63 -20.04
N ASN A 2 -54.58 -15.70 -20.61
CA ASN A 2 -53.15 -15.52 -20.38
C ASN A 2 -52.88 -15.03 -18.95
N VAL A 3 -51.88 -15.59 -18.28
CA VAL A 3 -51.17 -14.88 -17.21
C VAL A 3 -49.68 -14.99 -17.51
N ARG A 4 -49.16 -13.94 -18.16
CA ARG A 4 -47.72 -13.70 -18.32
C ARG A 4 -47.18 -13.27 -16.95
N SER A 5 -46.58 -14.19 -16.21
CA SER A 5 -45.76 -13.82 -15.05
C SER A 5 -44.35 -13.50 -15.53
N VAL A 6 -44.11 -12.22 -15.81
CA VAL A 6 -42.76 -11.66 -15.93
C VAL A 6 -42.29 -11.42 -14.50
N VAL A 7 -41.41 -12.28 -13.98
CA VAL A 7 -40.74 -12.05 -12.69
C VAL A 7 -39.37 -11.46 -12.98
N PHE A 8 -39.21 -10.24 -12.49
CA PHE A 8 -38.01 -9.39 -12.51
C PHE A 8 -36.79 -10.14 -11.97
N VAL A 9 -35.75 -10.30 -12.80
CA VAL A 9 -34.43 -10.72 -12.37
C VAL A 9 -33.69 -9.46 -11.87
N SER A 10 -33.72 -9.23 -10.56
CA SER A 10 -32.87 -8.22 -9.91
C SER A 10 -31.43 -8.72 -9.87
N LEU A 11 -30.65 -8.42 -10.91
CA LEU A 11 -29.19 -8.47 -10.92
C LEU A 11 -28.66 -7.35 -10.03
N LEU A 12 -28.65 -7.58 -8.71
CA LEU A 12 -27.81 -6.83 -7.78
C LEU A 12 -26.35 -7.20 -8.09
N PHE A 13 -25.76 -6.48 -9.04
CA PHE A 13 -24.31 -6.46 -9.20
C PHE A 13 -23.72 -5.87 -7.92
N PHE A 14 -23.27 -6.75 -7.01
CA PHE A 14 -22.36 -6.40 -5.93
C PHE A 14 -21.03 -5.98 -6.55
N CYS A 15 -20.96 -4.74 -7.04
CA CYS A 15 -19.70 -4.02 -7.22
C CYS A 15 -19.23 -3.63 -5.81
N GLY A 16 -18.75 -4.61 -5.06
CA GLY A 16 -18.13 -4.37 -3.76
C GLY A 16 -16.89 -3.51 -3.98
N CYS A 17 -16.87 -2.32 -3.39
CA CYS A 17 -15.61 -1.61 -3.21
C CYS A 17 -14.84 -2.36 -2.13
N GLU A 18 -13.72 -2.99 -2.48
CA GLU A 18 -12.79 -3.55 -1.48
C GLU A 18 -12.33 -2.40 -0.58
N PRO A 19 -12.43 -2.54 0.76
CA PRO A 19 -11.90 -1.55 1.68
C PRO A 19 -10.42 -1.31 1.42
N ILE A 20 -9.96 -0.09 1.65
CA ILE A 20 -8.59 0.34 1.35
C ILE A 20 -7.53 -0.57 1.99
N GLN A 21 -7.81 -1.11 3.18
CA GLN A 21 -6.94 -2.06 3.87
C GLN A 21 -6.71 -3.34 3.04
N GLU A 22 -7.71 -3.83 2.32
CA GLU A 22 -7.54 -4.94 1.38
C GLU A 22 -6.73 -4.53 0.14
N GLN A 23 -6.81 -3.26 -0.28
CA GLN A 23 -6.14 -2.78 -1.49
C GLN A 23 -4.62 -2.62 -1.34
N ILE A 24 -4.12 -2.39 -0.12
CA ILE A 24 -2.67 -2.25 0.15
C ILE A 24 -1.98 -3.59 0.39
N ILE A 25 -2.71 -4.64 0.79
CA ILE A 25 -2.12 -5.95 1.04
C ILE A 25 -1.52 -6.49 -0.25
N GLY A 26 -0.27 -6.91 -0.18
CA GLY A 26 0.50 -7.44 -1.30
C GLY A 26 1.95 -7.00 -1.29
N SER A 27 2.69 -7.44 -2.31
CA SER A 27 4.05 -7.00 -2.58
C SER A 27 4.10 -6.07 -3.77
N TYR A 28 5.00 -5.10 -3.74
CA TYR A 28 5.15 -4.07 -4.77
C TYR A 28 6.64 -3.85 -5.06
N ILE A 29 6.98 -3.66 -6.33
CA ILE A 29 8.35 -3.44 -6.80
C ILE A 29 8.46 -2.05 -7.41
N LEU A 30 9.54 -1.34 -7.09
CA LEU A 30 9.82 -0.01 -7.62
C LEU A 30 9.90 -0.05 -9.14
N ASP A 31 9.17 0.86 -9.78
CA ASP A 31 9.21 1.07 -11.23
C ASP A 31 10.48 1.87 -11.60
N PRO A 32 11.46 1.28 -12.30
CA PRO A 32 12.71 1.97 -12.63
C PRO A 32 12.50 3.13 -13.61
N ASP A 33 11.41 3.11 -14.38
CA ASP A 33 11.13 4.06 -15.45
C ASP A 33 10.22 5.21 -14.99
N ARG A 34 9.80 5.21 -13.72
CA ARG A 34 8.89 6.22 -13.15
C ARG A 34 9.43 6.85 -11.87
N GLY A 35 9.11 8.14 -11.71
CA GLY A 35 9.43 8.92 -10.52
C GLY A 35 10.63 9.85 -10.68
N CYS A 36 11.10 10.34 -9.54
CA CYS A 36 12.28 11.18 -9.40
C CYS A 36 13.54 10.31 -9.21
N SER A 37 14.71 10.88 -9.43
CA SER A 37 15.98 10.18 -9.17
C SER A 37 16.09 9.68 -7.72
N SER A 38 15.57 10.44 -6.76
CA SER A 38 15.54 10.06 -5.34
C SER A 38 14.76 8.77 -5.07
N CYS A 39 13.80 8.40 -5.91
CA CYS A 39 13.07 7.13 -5.75
C CYS A 39 13.99 5.93 -5.91
N GLN A 40 14.91 6.00 -6.89
CA GLN A 40 15.85 4.92 -7.20
C GLN A 40 16.99 4.86 -6.18
N THR A 41 17.33 6.00 -5.58
CA THR A 41 18.43 6.10 -4.61
C THR A 41 17.98 5.77 -3.20
N ASP A 42 16.83 6.30 -2.78
CA ASP A 42 16.41 6.33 -1.38
C ASP A 42 15.15 5.49 -1.11
N GLY A 43 14.41 5.09 -2.16
CA GLY A 43 13.22 4.29 -2.03
C GLY A 43 13.53 2.80 -1.84
N PRO A 44 12.67 2.04 -1.14
CA PRO A 44 12.81 0.59 -1.08
C PRO A 44 12.63 0.00 -2.48
N ALA A 45 13.44 -0.98 -2.84
CA ALA A 45 13.29 -1.72 -4.09
C ALA A 45 11.99 -2.56 -4.08
N LYS A 46 11.62 -3.07 -2.90
CA LYS A 46 10.41 -3.86 -2.68
C LYS A 46 9.69 -3.43 -1.40
N MET A 47 8.38 -3.26 -1.50
CA MET A 47 7.48 -3.05 -0.37
C MET A 47 6.56 -4.25 -0.23
N SER A 48 6.41 -4.81 0.97
CA SER A 48 5.43 -5.86 1.28
C SER A 48 4.56 -5.41 2.43
N PHE A 49 3.25 -5.57 2.29
CA PHE A 49 2.24 -5.34 3.32
C PHE A 49 1.41 -6.60 3.48
N GLU A 50 1.31 -7.08 4.71
CA GLU A 50 0.63 -8.32 5.06
C GLU A 50 -0.31 -8.07 6.23
N ASP A 51 -1.45 -8.74 6.22
CA ASP A 51 -2.41 -8.72 7.31
C ASP A 51 -3.11 -10.08 7.31
N ALA A 52 -2.97 -10.84 8.40
CA ALA A 52 -3.53 -12.18 8.51
C ALA A 52 -5.06 -12.15 8.66
N ASN A 53 -5.60 -11.07 9.26
CA ASN A 53 -7.01 -10.89 9.45
C ASN A 53 -7.36 -9.41 9.65
N ILE A 54 -7.70 -8.74 8.56
CA ILE A 54 -8.12 -7.33 8.55
C ILE A 54 -9.30 -6.99 9.49
N THR A 55 -10.04 -7.99 9.99
CA THR A 55 -11.24 -7.81 10.82
C THR A 55 -10.99 -7.89 12.33
N ASP A 56 -9.80 -8.32 12.77
CA ASP A 56 -9.52 -8.48 14.21
C ASP A 56 -9.05 -7.18 14.91
N GLY A 57 -8.78 -6.12 14.13
CA GLY A 57 -8.30 -4.83 14.64
C GLY A 57 -6.81 -4.82 15.02
N ILE A 58 -6.07 -5.88 14.71
CA ILE A 58 -4.63 -5.94 14.88
C ILE A 58 -3.96 -5.26 13.68
N PRO A 59 -3.00 -4.35 13.90
CA PRO A 59 -2.23 -3.75 12.81
C PRO A 59 -1.49 -4.81 11.98
N GLY A 60 -1.60 -4.73 10.65
CA GLY A 60 -0.83 -5.55 9.73
C GLY A 60 0.67 -5.30 9.84
N SER A 61 1.46 -6.20 9.26
CA SER A 61 2.92 -6.10 9.18
C SER A 61 3.37 -5.54 7.83
N TYR A 62 4.50 -4.85 7.83
CA TYR A 62 5.14 -4.41 6.61
C TYR A 62 6.62 -4.81 6.60
N ARG A 63 7.19 -4.93 5.40
CA ARG A 63 8.61 -5.15 5.18
C ARG A 63 9.07 -4.42 3.94
N PHE A 64 10.03 -3.51 4.11
CA PHE A 64 10.65 -2.75 3.03
C PHE A 64 12.08 -3.22 2.83
N GLU A 65 12.41 -3.61 1.59
CA GLU A 65 13.70 -4.16 1.20
C GLU A 65 14.36 -3.22 0.18
N PHE A 66 15.60 -2.82 0.42
CA PHE A 66 16.34 -1.86 -0.39
C PHE A 66 17.31 -2.58 -1.33
N SER A 67 17.72 -1.90 -2.40
CA SER A 67 18.57 -2.46 -3.47
C SER A 67 19.95 -2.92 -2.98
N ASN A 68 20.45 -2.33 -1.89
CA ASN A 68 21.70 -2.70 -1.24
C ASN A 68 21.57 -3.85 -0.24
N GLY A 69 20.39 -4.46 -0.10
CA GLY A 69 20.11 -5.53 0.86
C GLY A 69 19.76 -5.05 2.27
N ALA A 70 19.78 -3.73 2.52
CA ALA A 70 19.25 -3.17 3.76
C ALA A 70 17.72 -3.31 3.81
N LEU A 71 17.16 -3.29 5.02
CA LEU A 71 15.72 -3.42 5.23
C LEU A 71 15.26 -2.71 6.48
N HIS A 72 13.96 -2.41 6.54
CA HIS A 72 13.25 -2.19 7.79
C HIS A 72 11.83 -2.77 7.71
N SER A 73 11.30 -3.18 8.85
CA SER A 73 10.01 -3.82 9.00
C SER A 73 9.37 -3.46 10.34
N GLY A 74 8.10 -3.81 10.47
CA GLY A 74 7.35 -3.67 11.70
C GLY A 74 5.86 -3.73 11.40
N THR A 75 5.08 -2.92 12.11
CA THR A 75 3.63 -2.82 11.88
C THR A 75 3.27 -1.55 11.14
N TYR A 76 2.10 -1.53 10.51
CA TYR A 76 1.60 -0.33 9.84
C TYR A 76 0.14 -0.04 10.22
N GLY A 77 -0.21 1.24 10.20
CA GLY A 77 -1.57 1.75 10.28
C GLY A 77 -1.92 2.53 9.04
N LEU A 78 -3.21 2.56 8.70
CA LEU A 78 -3.74 3.36 7.61
C LEU A 78 -4.58 4.50 8.20
N LEU A 79 -4.27 5.72 7.78
CA LEU A 79 -5.09 6.89 8.09
C LEU A 79 -5.65 7.44 6.79
N GLN A 80 -6.97 7.36 6.63
CA GLN A 80 -7.65 8.00 5.50
C GLN A 80 -7.86 9.49 5.79
N VAL A 81 -7.37 10.34 4.89
CA VAL A 81 -7.61 11.79 4.91
C VAL A 81 -8.16 12.18 3.54
N ASP A 82 -9.45 12.51 3.50
CA ASP A 82 -10.22 12.75 2.27
C ASP A 82 -10.11 11.58 1.26
N THR A 83 -9.30 11.77 0.22
CA THR A 83 -9.07 10.82 -0.88
C THR A 83 -7.65 10.23 -0.89
N VAL A 84 -6.83 10.57 0.10
CA VAL A 84 -5.44 10.14 0.27
C VAL A 84 -5.35 9.24 1.51
N ILE A 85 -4.46 8.25 1.46
CA ILE A 85 -4.25 7.32 2.56
C ILE A 85 -2.82 7.51 3.05
N ALA A 86 -2.66 8.06 4.24
CA ALA A 86 -1.38 8.06 4.89
C ALA A 86 -1.11 6.67 5.46
N VAL A 87 0.03 6.09 5.11
CA VAL A 87 0.53 4.90 5.79
C VAL A 87 1.42 5.40 6.91
N VAL A 88 1.12 4.94 8.12
CA VAL A 88 1.95 5.18 9.30
C VAL A 88 2.67 3.88 9.59
N LEU A 89 4.01 3.91 9.55
CA LEU A 89 4.86 2.77 9.85
C LEU A 89 5.37 2.90 11.28
N TYR A 90 5.39 1.78 11.97
CA TYR A 90 5.96 1.62 13.31
C TYR A 90 7.09 0.59 13.20
N PRO A 91 8.33 1.02 12.88
CA PRO A 91 9.46 0.13 12.70
C PRO A 91 9.89 -0.48 14.04
N ASP A 92 10.04 -1.80 14.06
CA ASP A 92 10.53 -2.57 15.22
C ASP A 92 11.79 -3.38 14.90
N SER A 93 12.13 -3.50 13.62
CA SER A 93 13.28 -4.24 13.11
C SER A 93 13.86 -3.54 11.89
N ALA A 94 15.19 -3.41 11.86
CA ALA A 94 15.89 -2.68 10.81
C ALA A 94 17.35 -3.15 10.70
N SER A 95 17.92 -3.03 9.50
CA SER A 95 19.37 -3.10 9.29
C SER A 95 20.06 -1.91 9.97
N SER A 96 21.38 -2.00 10.14
CA SER A 96 22.20 -0.99 10.84
C SER A 96 22.04 0.44 10.30
N GLU A 97 21.88 0.59 9.01
CA GLU A 97 21.70 1.85 8.27
C GLU A 97 20.39 2.55 8.65
N PHE A 98 19.41 1.78 9.12
CA PHE A 98 18.07 2.22 9.49
C PHE A 98 17.80 2.05 11.00
N ALA A 99 18.84 1.79 11.81
CA ALA A 99 18.67 1.53 13.24
C ALA A 99 17.96 2.66 14.00
N MET A 100 18.14 3.92 13.55
CA MET A 100 17.46 5.09 14.13
C MET A 100 15.96 5.14 13.85
N LEU A 101 15.42 4.29 12.96
CA LEU A 101 13.98 4.20 12.72
C LEU A 101 13.26 3.36 13.78
N ILE A 102 13.98 2.52 14.54
CA ILE A 102 13.36 1.64 15.52
C ILE A 102 12.78 2.48 16.66
N GLY A 103 11.48 2.30 16.92
CA GLY A 103 10.74 3.06 17.94
C GLY A 103 10.25 4.43 17.48
N GLU A 104 10.61 4.87 16.27
CA GLU A 104 10.07 6.07 15.65
C GLU A 104 8.71 5.81 15.00
N THR A 105 7.99 6.90 14.69
CA THR A 105 6.79 6.84 13.86
C THR A 105 7.07 7.48 12.51
N VAL A 106 7.06 6.68 11.45
CA VAL A 106 7.30 7.18 10.09
C VAL A 106 5.97 7.31 9.38
N ARG A 107 5.58 8.54 9.05
CA ARG A 107 4.36 8.79 8.28
C ARG A 107 4.70 9.14 6.85
N THR A 108 4.11 8.41 5.90
CA THR A 108 4.24 8.68 4.48
C THR A 108 2.86 8.75 3.81
N ASP A 109 2.64 9.80 3.02
CA ASP A 109 1.39 9.99 2.28
C ASP A 109 1.43 9.22 0.96
N TYR A 110 0.94 7.97 0.98
CA TYR A 110 0.84 7.15 -0.22
C TYR A 110 -0.50 7.33 -0.93
N ARG A 111 -0.47 7.23 -2.25
CA ARG A 111 -1.66 7.04 -3.07
C ARG A 111 -1.75 5.58 -3.47
N ILE A 112 -2.60 4.87 -2.76
CA ILE A 112 -2.86 3.45 -2.97
C ILE A 112 -3.84 3.30 -4.15
N ARG A 113 -3.50 2.39 -5.06
CA ARG A 113 -4.30 1.94 -6.18
C ARG A 113 -4.21 0.43 -6.24
N ARG A 114 -5.25 -0.23 -6.74
CA ARG A 114 -5.34 -1.71 -6.82
C ARG A 114 -4.07 -2.42 -7.32
N LYS A 115 -3.32 -1.79 -8.24
CA LYS A 115 -2.11 -2.36 -8.85
C LYS A 115 -0.83 -1.57 -8.56
N ALA A 116 -0.88 -0.51 -7.77
CA ALA A 116 0.30 0.32 -7.51
C ALA A 116 0.18 1.17 -6.24
N VAL A 117 1.32 1.39 -5.59
CA VAL A 117 1.50 2.41 -4.55
C VAL A 117 2.28 3.56 -5.17
N LYS A 118 1.86 4.80 -4.88
CA LYS A 118 2.56 6.00 -5.35
C LYS A 118 2.92 6.91 -4.20
N GLU A 119 4.13 7.43 -4.21
CA GLU A 119 4.61 8.42 -3.24
C GLU A 119 5.02 9.69 -3.97
N ARG A 120 4.66 10.85 -3.43
CA ARG A 120 5.15 12.12 -3.98
C ARG A 120 6.65 12.22 -3.75
N CYS A 121 7.39 12.48 -4.80
CA CYS A 121 8.77 12.92 -4.70
C CYS A 121 8.83 14.41 -5.07
N ASN A 122 9.93 15.10 -4.74
CA ASN A 122 10.12 16.55 -4.98
C ASN A 122 10.14 16.96 -6.48
N GLY A 123 9.66 16.12 -7.40
CA GLY A 123 9.51 16.40 -8.82
C GLY A 123 8.14 17.00 -9.12
N VAL A 124 8.12 18.05 -9.93
CA VAL A 124 6.94 18.91 -10.18
C VAL A 124 5.71 18.12 -10.71
N PHE A 125 5.88 16.96 -11.33
CA PHE A 125 4.77 16.11 -11.81
C PHE A 125 5.09 14.60 -11.78
N ARG A 126 5.98 14.18 -10.89
CA ARG A 126 6.43 12.78 -10.83
C ARG A 126 6.22 12.22 -9.44
N ASP A 127 5.89 10.93 -9.42
CA ASP A 127 5.72 10.15 -8.21
C ASP A 127 6.64 8.96 -8.29
N CYS A 128 7.24 8.55 -7.17
CA CYS A 128 7.76 7.21 -7.05
C CYS A 128 6.58 6.24 -7.20
N VAL A 129 6.75 5.18 -8.00
CA VAL A 129 5.69 4.20 -8.26
C VAL A 129 6.23 2.82 -7.93
N TRP A 130 5.51 2.09 -7.09
CA TRP A 130 5.73 0.67 -6.87
C TRP A 130 4.56 -0.12 -7.45
N ASN A 131 4.85 -1.00 -8.39
CA ASN A 131 3.85 -1.82 -9.08
C ASN A 131 3.64 -3.13 -8.31
N ARG A 132 2.37 -3.52 -8.12
CA ARG A 132 2.01 -4.75 -7.41
C ARG A 132 2.53 -5.97 -8.16
N VAL A 133 3.16 -6.88 -7.42
CA VAL A 133 3.59 -8.20 -7.87
C VAL A 133 2.53 -9.19 -7.41
N ASN A 134 1.57 -9.45 -8.29
CA ASN A 134 0.44 -10.39 -8.14
C ASN A 134 -0.17 -10.42 -6.73
#